data_AF-A0A6P0DV46-F1
#
_entry.id   AF-A0A6P0DV46-F1
#
_cell.length_a   1.000
_cell.length_b   1.000
_cell.length_c   1.000
_cell.angle_alpha   90.00
_cell.angle_beta   90.00
_cell.angle_gamma   90.00
#
_symmetry.space_group_name_H-M   'P 1'
#
loop_
_entity.id
_entity.type
_entity.pdbx_description
1 polymer ?
#
loop_
_entity_poly.entity_id
_entity_poly.type
_entity_poly.pdbx_seq_one_letter_code
_entity_poly.pdbx_strand_id
1 'polypeptide(L)' 'VLSDGTLAGSDVDMISTIRYGVTYLDLTLAEALRMATLYPARFLRLADRGHLSPGTRADLVHLTDALAVTATWLSGEAA' A
#
# COMPACT_ATOMS: atom_id res chain seq x y z
N VAL A 1 22.32 -6.54 -3.97
CA VAL A 1 23.36 -6.74 -2.93
C VAL A 1 24.65 -6.12 -3.41
N LEU A 2 25.45 -5.56 -2.51
CA LEU A 2 26.80 -5.10 -2.83
C LEU A 2 27.74 -6.30 -3.01
N SER A 3 28.92 -6.05 -3.58
CA SER A 3 29.92 -7.09 -3.83
C SER A 3 30.42 -7.80 -2.57
N ASP A 4 30.20 -7.22 -1.39
CA ASP A 4 30.53 -7.79 -0.08
C ASP A 4 29.36 -8.54 0.59
N GLY A 5 28.22 -8.66 -0.10
CA GLY A 5 27.01 -9.31 0.43
C GLY A 5 26.08 -8.39 1.23
N THR A 6 26.40 -7.10 1.39
CA THR A 6 25.53 -6.15 2.07
C THR A 6 24.21 -5.97 1.32
N LEU A 7 23.09 -6.01 2.07
CA LEU A 7 21.78 -5.66 1.54
C LEU A 7 21.73 -4.16 1.20
N ALA A 8 21.34 -3.84 -0.02
CA ALA A 8 21.28 -2.47 -0.53
C ALA A 8 19.89 -2.20 -1.11
N GLY A 9 18.90 -2.13 -0.22
CA GLY A 9 17.48 -2.03 -0.56
C GLY A 9 16.76 -3.38 -0.58
N SER A 10 15.50 -3.35 -1.01
CA SER A 10 14.60 -4.50 -1.10
C SER A 10 13.94 -4.53 -2.47
N ASP A 11 13.87 -5.71 -3.09
CA ASP A 11 13.13 -5.95 -4.33
C ASP A 11 11.68 -6.37 -3.99
N VAL A 12 10.97 -5.50 -3.28
CA VAL A 12 9.57 -5.74 -2.88
C VAL A 12 8.70 -4.64 -3.45
N ASP A 13 7.52 -5.04 -3.94
CA ASP A 13 6.46 -4.12 -4.29
C ASP A 13 5.44 -4.00 -3.15
N MET A 14 4.58 -2.98 -3.21
CA MET A 14 3.62 -2.71 -2.15
C MET A 14 2.60 -3.82 -1.96
N ILE A 15 2.10 -4.44 -3.04
CA ILE A 15 1.02 -5.41 -2.94
C ILE A 15 1.53 -6.78 -2.49
N SER A 16 2.74 -7.17 -2.91
CA SER A 16 3.42 -8.36 -2.39
C SER A 16 3.75 -8.20 -0.91
N THR A 17 4.11 -6.99 -0.46
CA THR A 17 4.35 -6.69 0.97
C THR A 17 3.07 -6.82 1.80
N ILE A 18 1.93 -6.30 1.32
CA ILE A 18 0.63 -6.45 2.01
C ILE A 18 0.26 -7.93 2.11
N ARG A 19 0.38 -8.67 1.00
CA ARG A 19 0.11 -10.12 0.98
C ARG A 19 1.00 -10.86 1.97
N TYR A 20 2.29 -10.54 2.01
CA TYR A 20 3.24 -11.14 2.95
C TYR A 20 2.84 -10.87 4.41
N GLY A 21 2.45 -9.63 4.73
CA GLY A 21 1.99 -9.26 6.07
C GLY A 21 0.77 -10.06 6.53
N VAL A 22 -0.20 -10.26 5.64
CA VAL A 22 -1.40 -11.06 5.93
C VAL A 22 -1.08 -12.55 6.05
N THR A 23 -0.24 -13.09 5.17
CA THR A 23 0.04 -14.53 5.11
C THR A 23 1.04 -15.01 6.17
N TYR A 24 2.08 -14.23 6.45
CA TYR A 24 3.22 -14.68 7.25
C TYR A 24 3.42 -13.92 8.56
N LEU A 25 2.83 -12.74 8.72
CA LEU A 25 2.96 -11.92 9.92
C LEU A 25 1.67 -11.82 10.75
N ASP A 26 0.65 -12.59 10.39
CA ASP A 26 -0.66 -12.66 11.07
C ASP A 26 -1.37 -11.30 11.19
N LEU A 27 -1.12 -10.39 10.23
CA LEU A 27 -1.83 -9.12 10.16
C LEU A 27 -3.21 -9.33 9.55
N THR A 28 -4.22 -8.69 10.13
CA THR A 28 -5.50 -8.55 9.43
C THR A 28 -5.29 -7.74 8.15
N LEU A 29 -6.07 -8.05 7.10
CA LEU A 29 -6.02 -7.27 5.85
C LEU A 29 -6.26 -5.77 6.10
N ALA A 30 -7.20 -5.43 6.98
CA ALA A 30 -7.49 -4.05 7.34
C ALA A 30 -6.27 -3.34 7.95
N GLU A 31 -5.50 -4.04 8.79
CA GLU A 31 -4.29 -3.46 9.40
C GLU A 31 -3.16 -3.29 8.39
N ALA A 32 -2.90 -4.30 7.57
CA ALA A 32 -1.90 -4.21 6.51
C ALA A 32 -2.21 -3.05 5.53
N LEU A 33 -3.49 -2.85 5.17
CA LEU A 33 -3.91 -1.73 4.34
C LEU A 33 -3.71 -0.37 5.05
N ARG A 34 -4.00 -0.24 6.35
CA ARG A 34 -3.73 0.99 7.10
C ARG A 34 -2.23 1.30 7.18
N MET A 35 -1.40 0.28 7.39
CA MET A 35 0.07 0.42 7.37
C MET A 35 0.58 0.91 6.01
N ALA A 36 -0.02 0.45 4.91
CA ALA A 36 0.33 0.86 3.56
C ALA A 36 -0.19 2.26 3.16
N THR A 37 -1.24 2.77 3.82
CA THR A 37 -1.98 3.95 3.36
C THR A 37 -2.17 5.02 4.45
N LEU A 38 -3.01 4.74 5.44
CA LEU A 38 -3.42 5.66 6.49
C LEU A 38 -2.25 6.13 7.37
N TYR A 39 -1.37 5.23 7.80
CA TYR A 39 -0.27 5.58 8.70
C TYR A 39 0.78 6.46 8.03
N PRO A 40 1.25 6.15 6.79
CA PRO A 40 2.10 7.06 6.03
C PRO A 40 1.44 8.43 5.79
N ALA A 41 0.15 8.45 5.41
CA ALA A 41 -0.56 9.71 5.18
C ALA A 41 -0.63 10.56 6.46
N ARG A 42 -0.93 9.95 7.61
CA ARG A 42 -0.92 10.63 8.91
C ARG A 42 0.46 11.14 9.30
N PHE A 43 1.50 10.33 9.11
CA PHE A 43 2.88 10.72 9.38
C PHE A 43 3.29 11.95 8.57
N LEU A 44 2.91 11.98 7.29
CA LEU A 44 3.16 13.08 6.36
C LEU A 44 2.17 14.26 6.51
N ARG A 45 1.19 14.17 7.42
CA ARG A 45 0.12 15.17 7.62
C ARG A 45 -0.73 15.43 6.37
N LEU A 46 -0.92 14.39 5.55
CA LEU A 46 -1.78 14.40 4.37
C LEU A 46 -3.19 13.98 4.77
N ALA A 47 -4.05 14.96 5.08
CA ALA A 47 -5.42 14.69 5.51
C ALA A 47 -6.35 14.27 4.36
N ASP A 48 -5.96 14.55 3.12
CA ASP A 48 -6.76 14.37 1.92
C ASP A 48 -6.57 12.99 1.25
N ARG A 49 -5.78 12.06 1.82
CA ARG A 49 -5.54 10.72 1.26
C ARG A 49 -5.15 9.69 2.31
N GLY A 50 -5.00 8.44 1.89
CA GLY A 50 -4.73 7.30 2.77
C GLY A 50 -5.99 6.72 3.45
N HIS A 51 -7.17 7.20 3.04
CA HIS A 51 -8.48 6.73 3.48
C HIS A 51 -9.53 7.04 2.41
N LEU A 52 -10.67 6.36 2.49
CA LEU A 52 -11.80 6.54 1.58
C LEU A 52 -12.92 7.27 2.31
N SER A 53 -13.15 8.53 1.95
CA SER A 53 -14.23 9.34 2.48
C SER A 53 -14.64 10.41 1.47
N PRO A 54 -15.91 10.84 1.42
CA PRO A 54 -16.31 11.93 0.54
C PRO A 54 -15.48 13.19 0.76
N GLY A 55 -15.09 13.85 -0.34
CA GLY A 55 -14.31 15.10 -0.30
C GLY A 55 -12.79 14.93 -0.19
N THR A 56 -12.28 13.69 -0.19
CA THR A 56 -10.83 13.41 -0.23
C THR A 56 -10.34 13.16 -1.65
N ARG A 57 -9.02 13.18 -1.84
CA ARG A 57 -8.39 12.86 -3.12
C ARG A 57 -8.65 11.40 -3.49
N ALA A 58 -9.10 11.17 -4.71
CA ALA A 58 -9.36 9.83 -5.25
C ALA A 58 -8.07 9.14 -5.73
N ASP A 59 -7.13 8.92 -4.80
CA ASP A 59 -5.99 8.02 -4.99
C ASP A 59 -6.42 6.61 -4.54
N LEU A 60 -6.69 5.72 -5.51
CA LEU A 60 -7.37 4.44 -5.27
C LEU A 60 -6.59 3.28 -5.89
N VAL A 61 -6.76 2.10 -5.30
CA VAL A 61 -6.35 0.82 -5.89
C VAL A 61 -7.50 -0.16 -5.79
N HIS A 62 -7.81 -0.84 -6.90
CA HIS A 62 -8.77 -1.94 -6.93
C HIS A 62 -8.01 -3.26 -6.86
N LEU A 63 -8.39 -4.09 -5.88
CA LEU A 63 -7.78 -5.37 -5.60
C LEU A 63 -8.80 -6.49 -5.78
N THR A 64 -8.36 -7.63 -6.30
CA THR A 64 -9.12 -8.90 -6.21
C THR A 64 -9.09 -9.45 -4.79
N ASP A 65 -9.91 -10.46 -4.48
CA ASP A 65 -9.82 -11.23 -3.22
C ASP A 65 -8.44 -11.88 -3.01
N ALA A 66 -7.77 -12.25 -4.10
CA ALA A 66 -6.40 -12.75 -4.08
C ALA A 66 -5.35 -11.63 -3.97
N LEU A 67 -5.73 -10.41 -3.59
CA LEU A 67 -4.85 -9.23 -3.48
C LEU A 67 -4.01 -8.95 -4.73
N ALA A 68 -4.53 -9.21 -5.93
CA ALA A 68 -3.93 -8.76 -7.18
C ALA A 68 -4.48 -7.37 -7.55
N VAL A 69 -3.62 -6.47 -8.02
CA VAL A 69 -4.02 -5.15 -8.50
C VAL A 69 -4.70 -5.28 -9.86
N THR A 70 -5.88 -4.68 -10.01
CA THR A 70 -6.64 -4.68 -11.28
C THR A 70 -6.71 -3.30 -11.92
N ALA A 71 -6.72 -2.24 -11.12
CA ALA A 71 -6.73 -0.86 -11.57
C ALA A 71 -6.23 0.08 -10.48
N THR A 72 -5.73 1.24 -10.89
CA THR A 72 -5.34 2.34 -10.01
C THR A 72 -5.92 3.65 -10.50
N TRP A 73 -6.13 4.57 -9.59
CA TRP A 73 -6.51 5.93 -9.90
C TRP A 73 -5.62 6.90 -9.14
N LEU A 74 -5.20 7.96 -9.81
CA LEU A 74 -4.45 9.07 -9.23
C LEU A 74 -5.28 10.34 -9.41
N SER A 75 -5.66 10.98 -8.31
CA SER A 75 -6.56 12.14 -8.33
C SER A 75 -7.87 11.91 -9.11
N GLY A 76 -8.37 10.66 -9.16
CA GLY A 76 -9.58 10.30 -9.89
C GLY A 76 -9.38 9.93 -11.37
N GLU A 77 -8.17 10.05 -11.90
CA GLU A 77 -7.83 9.62 -13.27
C GLU A 77 -7.30 8.19 -13.27
N ALA A 78 -7.78 7.35 -14.18
CA ALA A 78 -7.28 5.99 -14.35
C ALA A 78 -5.81 6.02 -14.81
N ALA A 79 -4.96 5.25 -14.13
CA ALA A 79 -3.53 5.17 -14.38
C ALA A 79 -3.12 3.83 -15.01
#